data_AF-A0A8H5V9S0-F1
#
_entry.id   AF-A0A8H5V9S0-F1
#
_cell.length_a   1.000
_cell.length_b   1.000
_cell.length_c   1.000
_cell.angle_alpha   90.00
_cell.angle_beta   90.00
_cell.angle_gamma   90.00
#
_symmetry.space_group_name_H-M   'P 1'
#
loop_
_entity.id
_entity.type
_entity.pdbx_description
1 polymer ?
#
loop_
_entity_poly.entity_id
_entity_poly.type
_entity_poly.pdbx_seq_one_letter_code
_entity_poly.pdbx_strand_id
1 'polypeptide(L)'
;MRGLAQAAMVLAPTLVLAHGPHHPPPPPPPPPPPMGFLPSALDVTPSAFVTVKLPLSQSESYSLTLRFDVEESEEVCGPASITLNGEPLKQDAKGRGVGSFLVNNETTISADWDFECIGPKEFPFGQSMRFNVKALDDMALTEESSFWMTFKQTAPVRISDVGNAAYVWSLSMPFSKDKEPSSGDKSTSTSPPIWEYPDREFQDPEEELQVELMELNALHKQILQLEELVKEREASVAKKLGKQYPPPPPSTMKKIKQCDGVQCVLHTVGEE
;
A
#
# COMPACT_ATOMS: atom_id res chain seq x y z
N MET A 1 101.20 33.18 36.48
CA MET A 1 101.35 31.73 36.20
C MET A 1 100.07 31.24 35.54
N ARG A 2 100.20 30.45 34.45
CA ARG A 2 99.29 29.41 33.90
C ARG A 2 97.80 29.52 34.27
N GLY A 3 96.80 29.58 33.40
CA GLY A 3 96.59 28.98 32.07
C GLY A 3 95.18 28.34 32.04
N LEU A 4 94.41 28.57 30.96
CA LEU A 4 93.42 27.72 30.24
C LEU A 4 92.54 26.73 31.07
N ALA A 5 91.23 26.51 30.85
CA ALA A 5 90.38 26.64 29.68
C ALA A 5 88.86 26.53 30.01
N GLN A 6 88.08 26.95 29.01
CA GLN A 6 86.66 26.76 28.64
C GLN A 6 85.83 25.57 29.19
N ALA A 7 84.52 25.84 29.34
CA ALA A 7 83.40 25.04 28.81
C ALA A 7 82.12 25.91 28.81
N ALA A 8 81.74 26.54 27.68
CA ALA A 8 80.76 26.05 26.69
C ALA A 8 79.30 26.00 27.21
N MET A 9 78.59 27.11 27.02
CA MET A 9 77.12 27.17 26.99
C MET A 9 76.60 26.40 25.77
N VAL A 10 75.70 25.45 25.99
CA VAL A 10 74.72 25.02 24.98
C VAL A 10 73.40 24.77 25.70
N LEU A 11 72.49 25.74 25.58
CA LEU A 11 71.07 25.57 25.89
C LEU A 11 70.46 24.71 24.78
N ALA A 12 70.15 23.45 25.07
CA ALA A 12 69.39 22.61 24.16
C ALA A 12 67.89 22.96 24.27
N PRO A 13 67.19 23.17 23.15
CA PRO A 13 65.76 23.43 23.14
C PRO A 13 64.97 22.15 23.49
N THR A 14 64.04 22.27 24.43
CA THR A 14 63.05 21.24 24.75
C THR A 14 62.11 21.04 23.57
N LEU A 15 62.27 19.93 22.85
CA LEU A 15 61.27 19.44 21.90
C LEU A 15 60.03 18.99 22.69
N VAL A 16 58.97 19.79 22.64
CA VAL A 16 57.63 19.40 23.04
C VAL A 16 57.09 18.45 21.95
N LEU A 17 57.21 17.14 22.19
CA LEU A 17 56.47 16.14 21.45
C LEU A 17 55.00 16.19 21.90
N ALA A 18 54.19 16.87 21.10
CA ALA A 18 52.73 16.83 21.17
C ALA A 18 52.24 15.38 20.99
N HIS A 19 52.03 14.68 22.09
CA HIS A 19 51.22 13.46 22.11
C HIS A 19 49.76 13.91 22.20
N GLY A 20 49.06 13.87 21.06
CA GLY A 20 47.61 14.01 21.03
C GLY A 20 46.95 12.95 21.93
N PRO A 21 45.75 13.23 22.48
CA PRO A 21 45.06 12.29 23.34
C PRO A 21 44.84 10.96 22.60
N HIS A 22 45.26 9.86 23.23
CA HIS A 22 44.95 8.51 22.80
C HIS A 22 43.44 8.30 22.86
N HIS A 23 42.77 8.40 21.71
CA HIS A 23 41.39 7.94 21.59
C HIS A 23 41.36 6.42 21.70
N PRO A 24 40.55 5.82 22.59
CA PRO A 24 40.32 4.39 22.55
C PRO A 24 39.66 4.01 21.21
N PRO A 25 39.94 2.83 20.66
CA PRO A 25 39.29 2.38 19.44
C PRO A 25 37.76 2.35 19.64
N PRO A 26 36.98 2.69 18.60
CA PRO A 26 35.52 2.63 18.69
C PRO A 26 35.08 1.19 19.00
N PRO A 27 33.99 1.01 19.77
CA PRO A 27 33.43 -0.31 20.01
C PRO A 27 33.05 -0.96 18.68
N PRO A 28 33.14 -2.30 18.56
CA PRO A 28 32.64 -2.99 17.39
C PRO A 28 31.15 -2.66 17.17
N PRO A 29 30.70 -2.56 15.91
CA PRO A 29 29.29 -2.36 15.62
C PRO A 29 28.47 -3.49 16.26
N PRO A 30 27.24 -3.21 16.73
CA PRO A 30 26.36 -4.26 17.22
C PRO A 30 26.17 -5.31 16.12
N PRO A 31 26.04 -6.60 16.47
CA PRO A 31 25.69 -7.61 15.48
C PRO A 31 24.43 -7.16 14.75
N PRO A 32 24.30 -7.43 13.44
CA PRO A 32 23.05 -7.19 12.75
C PRO A 32 21.93 -7.86 13.56
N PRO A 33 20.76 -7.21 13.72
CA PRO A 33 19.63 -7.86 14.35
C PRO A 33 19.45 -9.21 13.66
N PRO A 34 19.09 -10.28 14.41
CA PRO A 34 18.78 -11.55 13.75
C PRO A 34 17.80 -11.21 12.63
N MET A 35 18.00 -11.80 11.44
CA MET A 35 16.98 -11.84 10.40
C MET A 35 15.76 -12.58 10.98
N GLY A 36 15.05 -11.91 11.86
CA GLY A 36 13.69 -12.21 12.22
C GLY A 36 12.92 -11.85 10.99
N PHE A 37 12.49 -12.90 10.28
CA PHE A 37 11.31 -12.93 9.44
C PHE A 37 11.01 -11.59 8.77
N LEU A 38 11.32 -11.49 7.48
CA LEU A 38 10.46 -10.72 6.59
C LEU A 38 9.01 -10.94 7.07
N PRO A 39 8.22 -9.90 7.41
CA PRO A 39 6.81 -10.12 7.66
C PRO A 39 6.32 -10.87 6.44
N SER A 40 5.84 -12.09 6.66
CA SER A 40 5.36 -12.91 5.57
C SER A 40 4.39 -12.02 4.82
N ALA A 41 4.60 -11.81 3.52
CA ALA A 41 3.73 -11.00 2.67
C ALA A 41 2.29 -11.56 2.58
N LEU A 42 1.93 -12.48 3.47
CA LEU A 42 0.69 -13.23 3.60
C LEU A 42 -0.24 -12.64 4.68
N ASP A 43 0.20 -11.66 5.46
CA ASP A 43 -0.57 -11.12 6.61
C ASP A 43 -0.91 -9.62 6.45
N VAL A 44 -1.12 -9.18 5.21
CA VAL A 44 -1.64 -7.82 4.96
C VAL A 44 -3.16 -7.88 5.00
N THR A 45 -3.74 -7.35 6.08
CA THR A 45 -5.19 -7.11 6.18
C THR A 45 -5.64 -6.30 4.96
N PRO A 46 -6.62 -6.77 4.17
CA PRO A 46 -7.13 -6.01 3.05
C PRO A 46 -7.68 -4.65 3.49
N SER A 47 -7.14 -3.59 2.90
CA SER A 47 -7.46 -2.21 3.28
C SER A 47 -7.96 -1.39 2.10
N ALA A 48 -8.86 -0.43 2.35
CA ALA A 48 -9.26 0.60 1.41
C ALA A 48 -9.19 1.99 2.04
N PHE A 49 -8.52 2.92 1.36
CA PHE A 49 -8.55 4.33 1.64
C PHE A 49 -9.61 4.98 0.74
N VAL A 50 -10.71 5.39 1.35
CA VAL A 50 -11.87 5.94 0.66
C VAL A 50 -11.93 7.44 0.94
N THR A 51 -11.79 8.24 -0.11
CA THR A 51 -11.96 9.70 -0.02
C THR A 51 -13.37 10.08 -0.45
N VAL A 52 -14.10 10.76 0.42
CA VAL A 52 -15.43 11.32 0.15
C VAL A 52 -15.39 12.84 0.14
N LYS A 53 -16.26 13.46 -0.66
CA LYS A 53 -16.49 14.91 -0.62
C LYS A 53 -17.68 15.20 0.27
N LEU A 54 -17.45 15.97 1.33
CA LEU A 54 -18.45 16.40 2.30
C LEU A 54 -18.93 17.82 1.93
N PRO A 55 -20.20 18.01 1.56
CA PRO A 55 -20.73 19.33 1.27
C PRO A 55 -21.04 20.06 2.60
N LEU A 56 -20.19 21.04 2.93
CA LEU A 56 -20.35 21.87 4.15
C LEU A 56 -21.26 23.08 3.87
N SER A 57 -21.23 23.58 2.64
CA SER A 57 -22.13 24.63 2.15
C SER A 57 -22.34 24.50 0.63
N GLN A 58 -23.17 25.37 0.04
CA GLN A 58 -23.45 25.34 -1.41
C GLN A 58 -22.21 25.49 -2.31
N SER A 59 -21.13 26.10 -1.81
CA SER A 59 -19.90 26.33 -2.56
C SER A 59 -18.65 25.72 -1.94
N GLU A 60 -18.78 25.09 -0.77
CA GLU A 60 -17.64 24.57 -0.02
C GLU A 60 -17.79 23.06 0.20
N SER A 61 -16.78 22.33 -0.27
CA SER A 61 -16.67 20.89 -0.05
C SER A 61 -15.37 20.55 0.65
N TYR A 62 -15.45 19.76 1.72
CA TYR A 62 -14.30 19.20 2.42
C TYR A 62 -14.01 17.80 1.89
N SER A 63 -12.74 17.44 1.67
CA SER A 63 -12.37 16.08 1.25
C SER A 63 -11.86 15.31 2.46
N LEU A 64 -12.54 14.21 2.80
CA LEU A 64 -12.22 13.36 3.94
C LEU A 64 -11.77 11.99 3.45
N THR A 65 -10.58 11.55 3.83
CA THR A 65 -10.08 10.20 3.55
C THR A 65 -10.23 9.32 4.79
N LEU A 66 -10.86 8.17 4.61
CA LEU A 66 -11.16 7.17 5.63
C LEU A 66 -10.45 5.86 5.29
N ARG A 67 -9.79 5.23 6.27
CA ARG A 67 -9.18 3.91 6.08
C ARG A 67 -10.10 2.84 6.64
N PHE A 68 -10.49 1.90 5.80
CA PHE A 68 -11.22 0.70 6.19
C PHE A 68 -10.30 -0.51 6.09
N ASP A 69 -10.32 -1.36 7.11
CA ASP A 69 -9.62 -2.64 7.13
C ASP A 69 -10.66 -3.76 7.30
N VAL A 70 -10.59 -4.79 6.46
CA VAL A 70 -11.47 -5.97 6.54
C VAL A 70 -10.71 -7.12 7.19
N GLU A 71 -11.21 -7.58 8.33
CA GLU A 71 -10.62 -8.67 9.09
C GLU A 71 -11.26 -10.01 8.70
N GLU A 72 -10.55 -11.11 8.99
CA GLU A 72 -11.05 -12.46 8.73
C GLU A 72 -12.16 -12.85 9.71
N SER A 73 -13.19 -13.51 9.18
CA SER A 73 -14.31 -14.08 9.92
C SER A 73 -14.68 -15.44 9.34
N GLU A 74 -15.25 -16.32 10.17
CA GLU A 74 -15.68 -17.67 9.77
C GLU A 74 -16.91 -17.65 8.85
N GLU A 75 -17.72 -16.59 8.93
CA GLU A 75 -18.99 -16.49 8.20
C GLU A 75 -18.91 -15.44 7.07
N VAL A 76 -19.35 -15.83 5.87
CA VAL A 76 -19.42 -14.92 4.71
C VAL A 76 -20.32 -13.73 4.99
N CYS A 77 -21.48 -13.97 5.62
CA CYS A 77 -22.50 -12.98 5.97
C CYS A 77 -22.85 -12.95 7.47
N GLY A 78 -21.87 -13.25 8.32
CA GLY A 78 -21.98 -13.00 9.75
C GLY A 78 -21.78 -11.52 10.08
N PRO A 79 -21.70 -11.14 11.37
CA PRO A 79 -21.32 -9.79 11.76
C PRO A 79 -20.07 -9.32 10.99
N ALA A 80 -20.18 -8.18 10.32
CA ALA A 80 -19.08 -7.60 9.56
C ALA A 80 -17.87 -7.32 10.48
N SER A 81 -16.71 -7.84 10.12
CA SER A 81 -15.44 -7.63 10.82
C SER A 81 -14.66 -6.53 10.09
N ILE A 82 -15.07 -5.28 10.31
CA ILE A 82 -14.50 -4.10 9.66
C ILE A 82 -14.11 -3.07 10.71
N THR A 83 -12.94 -2.47 10.52
CA THR A 83 -12.51 -1.32 11.32
C THR A 83 -12.40 -0.06 10.45
N LEU A 84 -12.65 1.10 11.08
CA LEU A 84 -12.42 2.43 10.54
C LEU A 84 -11.27 3.06 11.33
N ASN A 85 -10.15 3.31 10.66
CA ASN A 85 -8.91 3.81 11.29
C ASN A 85 -8.48 2.96 12.51
N GLY A 86 -8.74 1.64 12.48
CA GLY A 86 -8.46 0.72 13.58
C GLY A 86 -9.56 0.61 14.65
N GLU A 87 -10.61 1.43 14.58
CA GLU A 87 -11.77 1.31 15.49
C GLU A 87 -12.87 0.42 14.87
N PRO A 88 -13.39 -0.59 15.58
CA PRO A 88 -14.37 -1.53 15.02
C PRO A 88 -15.72 -0.86 14.76
N LEU A 89 -16.29 -1.14 13.58
CA LEU A 89 -17.64 -0.72 13.23
C LEU A 89 -18.68 -1.60 13.94
N LYS A 90 -19.11 -1.16 15.11
CA LYS A 90 -20.16 -1.85 15.89
C LYS A 90 -21.48 -1.90 15.13
N GLN A 91 -22.20 -3.00 15.24
CA GLN A 91 -23.46 -3.21 14.53
C GLN A 91 -24.50 -3.87 15.44
N ASP A 92 -25.77 -3.58 15.17
CA ASP A 92 -26.92 -4.26 15.75
C ASP A 92 -27.17 -5.62 15.09
N ALA A 93 -28.18 -6.36 15.58
CA ALA A 93 -28.54 -7.67 15.02
C ALA A 93 -29.03 -7.63 13.56
N LYS A 94 -29.28 -6.44 12.99
CA LYS A 94 -29.65 -6.24 11.58
C LYS A 94 -28.48 -5.74 10.74
N GLY A 95 -27.26 -5.70 11.30
CA GLY A 95 -26.08 -5.20 10.61
C GLY A 95 -26.02 -3.67 10.50
N ARG A 96 -26.74 -2.92 11.34
CA ARG A 96 -26.73 -1.45 11.29
C ARG A 96 -25.95 -0.87 12.46
N GLY A 97 -25.18 0.18 12.21
CA GLY A 97 -24.42 0.88 13.23
C GLY A 97 -24.49 2.39 13.08
N VAL A 98 -24.19 3.08 14.18
CA VAL A 98 -24.06 4.54 14.25
C VAL A 98 -22.91 4.83 15.21
N GLY A 99 -22.10 5.82 14.89
CA GLY A 99 -20.96 6.18 15.73
C GLY A 99 -20.34 7.51 15.34
N SER A 100 -19.43 7.95 16.21
CA SER A 100 -18.60 9.12 15.98
C SER A 100 -17.14 8.74 16.13
N PHE A 101 -16.30 9.23 15.22
CA PHE A 101 -14.90 8.83 15.11
C PHE A 101 -14.02 10.05 14.96
N LEU A 102 -12.88 10.04 15.65
CA LEU A 102 -11.82 11.03 15.44
C LEU A 102 -10.97 10.59 14.24
N VAL A 103 -10.97 11.40 13.19
CA VAL A 103 -10.20 11.15 11.96
C VAL A 103 -8.99 12.07 11.93
N ASN A 104 -7.83 11.50 11.60
CA ASN A 104 -6.53 12.20 11.50
C ASN A 104 -6.13 12.99 12.76
N ASN A 105 -6.65 12.64 13.94
CA ASN A 105 -6.45 13.35 15.22
C ASN A 105 -6.89 14.82 15.23
N GLU A 106 -7.69 15.26 14.26
CA GLU A 106 -8.06 16.67 14.11
C GLU A 106 -9.57 16.88 14.01
N THR A 107 -10.27 15.97 13.34
CA THR A 107 -11.67 16.18 12.92
C THR A 107 -12.54 15.03 13.37
N THR A 108 -13.70 15.34 13.97
CA THR A 108 -14.67 14.32 14.39
C THR A 108 -15.75 14.17 13.34
N ILE A 109 -16.00 12.94 12.90
CA ILE A 109 -17.18 12.65 12.07
C ILE A 109 -18.25 11.94 12.89
N SER A 110 -19.51 12.15 12.52
CA SER A 110 -20.61 11.27 12.90
C SER A 110 -21.16 10.59 11.66
N ALA A 111 -21.35 9.28 11.73
CA ALA A 111 -21.75 8.45 10.61
C ALA A 111 -22.69 7.33 11.05
N ASP A 112 -23.45 6.82 10.08
CA ASP A 112 -24.15 5.55 10.18
C ASP A 112 -23.73 4.63 9.04
N TRP A 113 -23.87 3.34 9.29
CA TRP A 113 -23.55 2.30 8.33
C TRP A 113 -24.52 1.15 8.43
N ASP A 114 -24.65 0.43 7.33
CA ASP A 114 -25.43 -0.79 7.27
C ASP A 114 -24.74 -1.83 6.39
N PHE A 115 -24.87 -3.09 6.78
CA PHE A 115 -24.33 -4.24 6.08
C PHE A 115 -25.46 -5.08 5.48
N GLU A 116 -25.29 -5.48 4.22
CA GLU A 116 -26.20 -6.35 3.50
C GLU A 116 -25.46 -7.56 2.94
N CYS A 117 -26.04 -8.75 3.12
CA CYS A 117 -25.50 -9.98 2.57
C CYS A 117 -25.76 -10.07 1.06
N ILE A 118 -24.74 -10.44 0.30
CA ILE A 118 -24.82 -10.59 -1.16
C ILE A 118 -24.82 -12.08 -1.52
N GLY A 119 -25.85 -12.47 -2.26
CA GLY A 119 -26.02 -13.81 -2.83
C GLY A 119 -27.26 -14.54 -2.31
N PRO A 120 -27.50 -15.77 -2.78
CA PRO A 120 -28.54 -16.65 -2.26
C PRO A 120 -28.36 -16.89 -0.75
N LYS A 121 -29.45 -17.09 -0.01
CA LYS A 121 -29.40 -17.32 1.45
C LYS A 121 -28.60 -18.57 1.80
N GLU A 122 -28.64 -19.57 0.93
CA GLU A 122 -27.98 -20.86 1.11
C GLU A 122 -26.49 -20.80 0.74
N PHE A 123 -26.12 -19.89 -0.17
CA PHE A 123 -24.77 -19.76 -0.71
C PHE A 123 -24.37 -18.29 -0.86
N PRO A 124 -24.25 -17.55 0.25
CA PRO A 124 -23.78 -16.18 0.21
C PRO A 124 -22.31 -16.14 -0.23
N PHE A 125 -21.93 -15.10 -0.96
CA PHE A 125 -20.56 -14.97 -1.49
C PHE A 125 -19.85 -13.66 -1.13
N GLY A 126 -20.54 -12.72 -0.48
CA GLY A 126 -19.94 -11.50 0.03
C GLY A 126 -20.92 -10.63 0.81
N GLN A 127 -20.47 -9.47 1.23
CA GLN A 127 -21.27 -8.44 1.90
C GLN A 127 -21.05 -7.08 1.25
N SER A 128 -22.08 -6.24 1.29
CA SER A 128 -22.02 -4.83 0.96
C SER A 128 -22.09 -4.03 2.25
N MET A 129 -21.27 -3.00 2.39
CA MET A 129 -21.40 -1.96 3.39
C MET A 129 -21.85 -0.68 2.70
N ARG A 130 -22.88 -0.02 3.21
CA ARG A 130 -23.16 1.38 2.92
C ARG A 130 -22.73 2.21 4.13
N PHE A 131 -21.97 3.27 3.88
CA PHE A 131 -21.46 4.15 4.92
C PHE A 131 -21.86 5.60 4.60
N ASN A 132 -22.52 6.25 5.53
CA ASN A 132 -23.08 7.59 5.37
C ASN A 132 -22.47 8.53 6.40
N VAL A 133 -21.76 9.57 5.94
CA VAL A 133 -21.30 10.65 6.83
C VAL A 133 -22.46 11.61 7.03
N LYS A 134 -22.82 11.87 8.30
CA LYS A 134 -23.94 12.75 8.67
C LYS A 134 -23.50 14.11 9.17
N ALA A 135 -22.35 14.18 9.86
CA ALA A 135 -21.81 15.43 10.37
C ALA A 135 -20.28 15.44 10.41
N LEU A 136 -19.71 16.65 10.33
CA LEU A 136 -18.29 16.96 10.50
C LEU A 136 -18.14 18.01 11.61
N ASP A 137 -17.39 17.72 12.67
CA ASP A 137 -17.21 18.56 13.86
C ASP A 137 -18.55 19.10 14.40
N ASP A 138 -19.51 18.19 14.58
CA ASP A 138 -20.89 18.45 15.01
C ASP A 138 -21.74 19.31 14.06
N MET A 139 -21.21 19.70 12.89
CA MET A 139 -21.96 20.38 11.84
C MET A 139 -22.55 19.37 10.85
N ALA A 140 -23.88 19.37 10.73
CA ALA A 140 -24.57 18.53 9.76
C ALA A 140 -24.21 18.93 8.32
N LEU A 141 -24.04 17.92 7.45
CA LEU A 141 -23.82 18.14 6.03
C LEU A 141 -25.07 18.69 5.34
N THR A 142 -24.92 19.49 4.28
CA THR A 142 -26.06 20.05 3.56
C THR A 142 -26.73 19.04 2.62
N GLU A 143 -25.98 18.04 2.17
CA GLU A 143 -26.44 16.93 1.35
C GLU A 143 -25.85 15.62 1.88
N GLU A 144 -26.47 14.49 1.51
CA GLU A 144 -25.98 13.18 1.92
C GLU A 144 -24.63 12.87 1.25
N SER A 145 -23.63 12.53 2.06
CA SER A 145 -22.35 12.03 1.57
C SER A 145 -22.21 10.57 1.98
N SER A 146 -22.31 9.68 1.00
CA SER A 146 -22.32 8.25 1.20
C SER A 146 -21.47 7.53 0.17
N PHE A 147 -20.93 6.39 0.56
CA PHE A 147 -20.27 5.46 -0.37
C PHE A 147 -20.66 4.04 0.00
N TRP A 148 -20.36 3.11 -0.90
CA TRP A 148 -20.55 1.69 -0.63
C TRP A 148 -19.27 0.90 -0.92
N MET A 149 -19.13 -0.23 -0.25
CA MET A 149 -18.00 -1.14 -0.39
C MET A 149 -18.47 -2.59 -0.39
N THR A 150 -18.05 -3.39 -1.36
CA THR A 150 -18.30 -4.83 -1.40
C THR A 150 -17.05 -5.60 -0.98
N PHE A 151 -17.21 -6.56 -0.08
CA PHE A 151 -16.10 -7.33 0.49
C PHE A 151 -16.50 -8.78 0.79
N LYS A 152 -15.48 -9.62 0.97
CA LYS A 152 -15.60 -10.98 1.51
C LYS A 152 -14.66 -11.06 2.71
N GLN A 153 -15.20 -11.43 3.86
CA GLN A 153 -14.46 -11.52 5.12
C GLN A 153 -14.02 -12.94 5.49
N THR A 154 -14.40 -13.97 4.72
CA THR A 154 -13.83 -15.32 4.86
C THR A 154 -12.58 -15.47 4.00
N ALA A 155 -11.60 -16.26 4.45
CA ALA A 155 -10.38 -16.49 3.68
C ALA A 155 -10.66 -16.94 2.22
N PRO A 156 -9.94 -16.40 1.22
CA PRO A 156 -9.12 -15.20 1.36
C PRO A 156 -9.98 -13.93 1.53
N VAL A 157 -9.65 -13.13 2.55
CA VAL A 157 -10.29 -11.84 2.81
C VAL A 157 -9.98 -10.89 1.65
N ARG A 158 -10.98 -10.13 1.20
CA ARG A 158 -10.80 -9.18 0.09
C ARG A 158 -11.85 -8.08 0.08
N ILE A 159 -11.43 -6.91 -0.40
CA ILE A 159 -12.32 -5.83 -0.86
C ILE A 159 -12.42 -5.97 -2.38
N SER A 160 -13.65 -6.13 -2.88
CA SER A 160 -13.91 -6.39 -4.29
C SER A 160 -14.24 -5.13 -5.08
N ASP A 161 -14.98 -4.19 -4.47
CA ASP A 161 -15.36 -2.95 -5.13
C ASP A 161 -15.70 -1.84 -4.12
N VAL A 162 -15.56 -0.58 -4.54
CA VAL A 162 -15.94 0.62 -3.78
C VAL A 162 -16.53 1.64 -4.75
N GLY A 163 -17.77 2.06 -4.49
CA GLY A 163 -18.47 3.02 -5.34
C GLY A 163 -18.96 4.26 -4.61
N ASN A 164 -19.28 5.30 -5.39
CA ASN A 164 -19.70 6.63 -4.92
C ASN A 164 -18.67 7.35 -4.03
N ALA A 165 -17.40 6.96 -4.13
CA ALA A 165 -16.27 7.67 -3.54
C ALA A 165 -15.67 8.67 -4.54
N ALA A 166 -15.08 9.76 -4.05
CA ALA A 166 -14.36 10.71 -4.89
C ALA A 166 -12.99 10.16 -5.34
N TYR A 167 -12.36 9.34 -4.49
CA TYR A 167 -11.11 8.63 -4.80
C TYR A 167 -11.01 7.37 -3.92
N VAL A 168 -10.47 6.29 -4.48
CA VAL A 168 -10.25 5.02 -3.77
C VAL A 168 -8.84 4.53 -4.02
N TRP A 169 -8.15 4.12 -2.96
CA TRP A 169 -6.89 3.38 -3.05
C TRP A 169 -6.98 2.12 -2.20
N SER A 170 -6.90 0.95 -2.81
CA SER A 170 -6.98 -0.34 -2.12
C SER A 170 -5.64 -1.04 -2.07
N LEU A 171 -5.36 -1.65 -0.91
CA LEU A 171 -4.27 -2.59 -0.70
C LEU A 171 -4.90 -3.98 -0.63
N SER A 172 -5.14 -4.58 -1.79
CA SER A 172 -5.57 -5.97 -1.93
C SER A 172 -4.45 -6.77 -2.57
N MET A 173 -4.12 -7.94 -2.01
CA MET A 173 -3.17 -8.88 -2.62
C MET A 173 -3.67 -9.33 -4.01
N PRO A 174 -2.84 -9.23 -5.07
CA PRO A 174 -3.13 -9.94 -6.32
C PRO A 174 -2.87 -11.43 -6.09
N PHE A 175 -3.85 -12.30 -6.34
CA PHE A 175 -3.61 -13.74 -6.27
C PHE A 175 -2.70 -14.18 -7.42
N SER A 176 -1.58 -14.80 -7.07
CA SER A 176 -0.85 -15.71 -7.95
C SER A 176 -1.79 -16.83 -8.40
N LYS A 177 -1.94 -17.03 -9.71
CA LYS A 177 -2.61 -18.21 -10.28
C LYS A 177 -1.78 -19.44 -9.95
N ASP A 178 -2.12 -20.16 -8.89
CA ASP A 178 -1.60 -21.52 -8.71
C ASP A 178 -2.37 -22.46 -9.64
N LYS A 179 -1.64 -22.93 -10.66
CA LYS A 179 -2.02 -23.92 -11.65
C LYS A 179 -1.67 -25.30 -11.08
N GLU A 180 -2.63 -26.24 -11.02
CA GLU A 180 -2.50 -27.63 -11.54
C GLU A 180 -3.64 -28.58 -11.07
N PRO A 181 -3.85 -29.70 -11.78
CA PRO A 181 -5.17 -30.18 -12.20
C PRO A 181 -5.60 -31.47 -11.48
N SER A 182 -6.90 -31.79 -11.54
CA SER A 182 -7.34 -33.19 -11.57
C SER A 182 -8.76 -33.32 -12.12
N SER A 183 -8.82 -33.79 -13.38
CA SER A 183 -9.74 -34.80 -13.92
C SER A 183 -11.17 -34.94 -13.38
N GLY A 184 -12.15 -34.87 -14.29
CA GLY A 184 -13.24 -35.86 -14.30
C GLY A 184 -14.68 -35.35 -14.41
N ASP A 185 -15.10 -35.06 -15.64
CA ASP A 185 -16.39 -35.44 -16.24
C ASP A 185 -17.74 -34.90 -15.70
N LYS A 186 -18.38 -34.13 -16.61
CA LYS A 186 -19.73 -34.34 -17.19
C LYS A 186 -20.88 -33.39 -16.79
N SER A 187 -20.94 -32.29 -17.54
CA SER A 187 -22.10 -31.78 -18.29
C SER A 187 -23.50 -31.83 -17.64
N THR A 188 -24.05 -30.66 -17.29
CA THR A 188 -25.44 -30.30 -17.67
C THR A 188 -25.58 -28.77 -17.79
N SER A 189 -26.21 -28.34 -18.87
CA SER A 189 -26.41 -26.96 -19.31
C SER A 189 -27.22 -26.10 -18.34
N THR A 190 -26.74 -24.90 -18.00
CA THR A 190 -27.54 -23.69 -17.79
C THR A 190 -26.62 -22.49 -18.05
N SER A 191 -26.89 -21.69 -19.08
CA SER A 191 -26.06 -20.55 -19.47
C SER A 191 -25.92 -19.50 -18.34
N PRO A 192 -24.69 -19.04 -18.01
CA PRO A 192 -24.48 -17.89 -17.14
C PRO A 192 -24.51 -16.55 -17.90
N PRO A 193 -24.52 -15.40 -17.19
CA PRO A 193 -24.73 -14.08 -17.78
C PRO A 193 -23.53 -13.57 -18.58
N ILE A 194 -23.81 -12.57 -19.42
CA ILE A 194 -22.98 -11.87 -20.41
C ILE A 194 -21.81 -11.09 -19.75
N TRP A 195 -20.88 -11.77 -19.07
CA TRP A 195 -19.54 -11.25 -18.74
C TRP A 195 -18.45 -12.35 -18.71
N GLU A 196 -18.81 -13.62 -18.90
CA GLU A 196 -17.83 -14.61 -19.38
C GLU A 196 -17.60 -14.35 -20.87
N TYR A 197 -16.44 -13.78 -21.20
CA TYR A 197 -15.85 -14.15 -22.48
C TYR A 197 -15.64 -15.66 -22.38
N PRO A 198 -16.33 -16.49 -23.18
CA PRO A 198 -16.02 -17.90 -23.17
C PRO A 198 -14.55 -17.99 -23.55
N ASP A 199 -13.78 -18.76 -22.78
CA ASP A 199 -12.48 -19.25 -23.21
C ASP A 199 -12.66 -19.67 -24.67
N ARG A 200 -12.13 -18.85 -25.58
CA ARG A 200 -11.98 -19.30 -26.95
C ARG A 200 -10.96 -20.41 -26.82
N GLU A 201 -11.43 -21.65 -26.88
CA GLU A 201 -10.55 -22.77 -27.18
C GLU A 201 -9.97 -22.46 -28.56
N PHE A 202 -8.84 -21.75 -28.57
CA PHE A 202 -8.06 -21.55 -29.77
C PHE A 202 -7.59 -22.94 -30.18
N GLN A 203 -8.11 -23.44 -31.30
CA GLN A 203 -7.64 -24.71 -31.87
C GLN A 203 -6.19 -24.60 -32.39
N ASP A 204 -5.61 -23.40 -32.35
CA ASP A 204 -4.28 -23.07 -32.85
C ASP A 204 -3.45 -22.38 -31.74
N PRO A 205 -2.34 -22.99 -31.27
CA PRO A 205 -1.42 -22.40 -30.29
C PRO A 205 -0.85 -21.05 -30.72
N GLU A 206 -0.77 -20.79 -32.03
CA GLU A 206 -0.27 -19.54 -32.59
C GLU A 206 -1.27 -18.37 -32.41
N GLU A 207 -2.58 -18.65 -32.29
CA GLU A 207 -3.64 -17.65 -32.07
C GLU A 207 -3.73 -17.28 -30.58
N GLU A 208 -3.59 -18.26 -29.67
CA GLU A 208 -3.50 -18.04 -28.22
C GLU A 208 -2.29 -17.16 -27.87
N LEU A 209 -1.11 -17.48 -28.43
CA LEU A 209 0.11 -16.70 -28.23
C LEU A 209 -0.03 -15.25 -28.75
N GLN A 210 -0.74 -15.05 -29.88
CA GLN A 210 -0.98 -13.71 -30.41
C GLN A 210 -1.90 -12.88 -29.50
N VAL A 211 -2.89 -13.50 -28.88
CA VAL A 211 -3.77 -12.83 -27.93
C VAL A 211 -3.00 -12.45 -26.67
N GLU A 212 -2.19 -13.36 -26.12
CA GLU A 212 -1.33 -13.05 -24.96
C GLU A 212 -0.34 -11.91 -25.27
N LEU A 213 0.26 -11.91 -26.46
CA LEU A 213 1.15 -10.83 -26.91
C LEU A 213 0.41 -9.49 -27.06
N MET A 214 -0.85 -9.52 -27.52
CA MET A 214 -1.68 -8.33 -27.62
C MET A 214 -2.04 -7.79 -26.23
N GLU A 215 -2.37 -8.66 -25.28
CA GLU A 215 -2.63 -8.30 -23.89
C GLU A 215 -1.39 -7.71 -23.22
N LEU A 216 -0.23 -8.34 -23.40
CA LEU A 216 1.05 -7.84 -22.89
C LEU A 216 1.38 -6.45 -23.45
N ASN A 217 1.12 -6.22 -24.74
CA ASN A 217 1.30 -4.90 -25.36
C ASN A 217 0.31 -3.85 -24.80
N ALA A 218 -0.93 -4.25 -24.51
CA ALA A 218 -1.90 -3.37 -23.87
C ALA A 218 -1.44 -2.96 -22.46
N LEU A 219 -0.91 -3.91 -21.67
CA LEU A 219 -0.35 -3.65 -20.34
C LEU A 219 0.88 -2.73 -20.41
N HIS A 220 1.80 -2.96 -21.34
CA HIS A 220 2.94 -2.06 -21.56
C HIS A 220 2.48 -0.63 -21.88
N LYS A 221 1.42 -0.49 -22.69
CA LYS A 221 0.85 0.83 -23.00
C LYS A 221 0.25 1.50 -21.77
N GLN A 222 -0.45 0.74 -20.91
CA GLN A 222 -0.99 1.28 -19.65
C GLN A 222 0.12 1.77 -18.72
N ILE A 223 1.22 1.02 -18.59
CA ILE A 223 2.38 1.43 -17.80
C ILE A 223 2.92 2.79 -18.29
N LEU A 224 3.12 2.94 -19.61
CA LEU A 224 3.62 4.20 -20.16
C LEU A 224 2.66 5.38 -19.91
N GLN A 225 1.36 5.16 -20.04
CA GLN A 225 0.36 6.19 -19.75
C GLN A 225 0.38 6.58 -18.27
N LEU A 226 0.55 5.61 -17.38
CA LEU A 226 0.64 5.85 -15.95
C LEU A 226 1.92 6.61 -15.59
N GLU A 227 3.06 6.24 -16.19
CA GLU A 227 4.33 6.95 -16.00
C GLU A 227 4.23 8.42 -16.46
N GLU A 228 3.56 8.70 -17.58
CA GLU A 228 3.33 10.07 -18.04
C GLU A 228 2.44 10.85 -17.07
N LEU A 229 1.35 10.24 -16.59
CA LEU A 229 0.47 10.86 -15.61
C LEU A 229 1.20 11.16 -14.29
N VAL A 230 2.02 10.23 -13.80
CA VAL A 230 2.86 10.42 -12.61
C VAL A 230 3.77 11.62 -12.82
N LYS A 231 4.47 11.69 -13.96
CA LYS A 231 5.37 12.81 -14.28
C LYS A 231 4.64 14.16 -14.32
N GLU A 232 3.44 14.20 -14.89
CA GLU A 232 2.62 15.42 -14.91
C GLU A 232 2.21 15.84 -13.49
N ARG A 233 1.82 14.88 -12.65
CA ARG A 233 1.47 15.12 -11.25
C ARG A 233 2.66 15.61 -10.45
N GLU A 234 3.83 14.99 -10.61
CA GLU A 234 5.08 15.43 -9.98
C GLU A 234 5.43 16.86 -10.39
N ALA A 235 5.28 17.23 -11.67
CA ALA A 235 5.50 18.59 -12.14
C ALA A 235 4.50 19.59 -11.54
N SER A 236 3.23 19.20 -11.44
CA SER A 236 2.18 20.01 -10.81
C SER A 236 2.45 20.23 -9.32
N VAL A 237 2.87 19.19 -8.61
CA VAL A 237 3.26 19.23 -7.20
C VAL A 237 4.52 20.08 -7.01
N ALA A 238 5.55 19.91 -7.84
CA ALA A 238 6.77 20.71 -7.79
C ALA A 238 6.49 22.20 -8.01
N LYS A 239 5.58 22.54 -8.94
CA LYS A 239 5.12 23.91 -9.19
C LYS A 239 4.42 24.50 -7.96
N LYS A 240 3.62 23.72 -7.23
CA LYS A 240 2.93 24.16 -6.01
C LYS A 240 3.88 24.31 -4.82
N LEU A 241 4.89 23.45 -4.70
CA LEU A 241 5.84 23.45 -3.60
C LEU A 241 7.05 24.40 -3.79
N GLY A 242 7.22 24.97 -4.99
CA GLY A 242 8.36 25.83 -5.32
C GLY A 242 9.72 25.10 -5.29
N LYS A 243 9.71 23.76 -5.26
CA LYS A 243 10.88 22.87 -5.18
C LYS A 243 10.65 21.68 -6.11
N GLN A 244 11.71 21.14 -6.71
CA GLN A 244 11.62 19.89 -7.46
C GLN A 244 11.18 18.75 -6.54
N TYR A 245 10.20 17.98 -6.98
CA TYR A 245 9.83 16.73 -6.32
C TYR A 245 11.04 15.78 -6.39
N PRO A 246 11.50 15.20 -5.26
CA PRO A 246 12.62 14.28 -5.29
C PRO A 246 12.26 13.07 -6.17
N PRO A 247 13.13 12.65 -7.11
CA PRO A 247 12.81 11.50 -7.95
C PRO A 247 12.58 10.27 -7.06
N PRO A 248 11.63 9.39 -7.42
CA PRO A 248 11.44 8.15 -6.68
C PRO A 248 12.75 7.37 -6.65
N PRO A 249 13.07 6.67 -5.53
CA PRO A 249 14.25 5.82 -5.46
C PRO A 249 14.19 4.84 -6.64
N PRO A 250 15.28 4.68 -7.40
CA PRO A 250 15.26 3.84 -8.59
C PRO A 250 14.87 2.42 -8.19
N SER A 251 13.89 1.84 -8.89
CA SER A 251 13.50 0.44 -8.68
C SER A 251 14.74 -0.46 -8.82
N THR A 252 14.78 -1.55 -8.06
CA THR A 252 15.87 -2.53 -8.10
C THR A 252 16.16 -2.97 -9.54
N MET A 253 15.10 -3.11 -10.35
CA MET A 253 15.19 -3.41 -11.78
C MET A 253 15.91 -2.32 -12.61
N LYS A 254 15.72 -1.04 -12.28
CA LYS A 254 16.42 0.08 -12.94
C LYS A 254 17.88 0.18 -12.49
N LYS A 255 18.17 -0.14 -11.22
CA LYS A 255 19.54 -0.26 -10.70
C LYS A 255 20.29 -1.43 -11.37
N ILE A 256 19.63 -2.59 -11.51
CA ILE A 256 20.18 -3.77 -12.20
C ILE A 256 20.44 -3.49 -13.68
N LYS A 257 19.57 -2.73 -14.37
CA LYS A 257 19.81 -2.31 -15.77
C LYS A 257 20.96 -1.32 -15.93
N GLN A 258 21.35 -0.62 -14.88
CA GLN A 258 22.48 0.31 -14.86
C GLN A 258 23.79 -0.37 -14.45
N CYS A 259 23.75 -1.65 -14.11
CA CYS A 259 24.93 -2.42 -13.78
C CYS A 259 25.68 -2.86 -15.03
N ASP A 260 26.98 -2.60 -15.02
CA ASP A 260 27.90 -3.15 -16.01
C ASP A 260 28.64 -4.34 -15.38
N GLY A 261 28.20 -5.54 -15.74
CA GLY A 261 28.78 -6.80 -15.28
C GLY A 261 28.00 -7.52 -14.16
N VAL A 262 28.17 -8.85 -14.14
CA VAL A 262 27.43 -9.78 -13.26
C VAL A 262 27.70 -9.50 -11.77
N GLN A 263 28.90 -9.02 -11.44
CA GLN A 263 29.27 -8.68 -10.07
C GLN A 263 28.51 -7.45 -9.54
N CYS A 264 28.20 -6.47 -10.41
CA CYS A 264 27.36 -5.33 -10.03
C CYS A 264 25.92 -5.77 -9.79
N VAL A 265 25.37 -6.64 -10.65
CA VAL A 265 24.02 -7.19 -10.47
C VAL A 265 23.91 -7.93 -9.13
N LEU A 266 24.89 -8.78 -8.80
CA LEU A 266 24.92 -9.51 -7.53
C LEU A 266 25.01 -8.59 -6.30
N HIS A 267 25.78 -7.51 -6.38
CA HIS A 267 25.84 -6.52 -5.30
C HIS A 267 24.52 -5.75 -5.14
N THR A 268 23.85 -5.47 -6.26
CA THR A 268 22.59 -4.71 -6.28
C THR A 268 21.40 -5.54 -5.76
N VAL A 269 21.46 -6.87 -5.95
CA VAL A 269 20.48 -7.84 -5.44
C VAL A 269 20.81 -8.30 -4.02
N GLY A 270 22.07 -8.26 -3.61
CA GLY A 270 22.54 -8.65 -2.27
C GLY A 270 22.48 -7.55 -1.19
N GLU A 271 22.04 -6.34 -1.54
CA GLU A 271 21.79 -5.22 -0.61
C GLU A 271 20.31 -5.09 -0.17
N GLU A 272 19.45 -6.08 -0.48
CA GLU A 272 18.11 -6.24 0.15
C GLU A 272 18.16 -7.04 1.45
#